data_AF-A0A7J3VUC6-F1
#
_entry.id   AF-A0A7J3VUC6-F1
#
_cell.length_a   1.000
_cell.length_b   1.000
_cell.length_c   1.000
_cell.angle_alpha   90.00
_cell.angle_beta   90.00
_cell.angle_gamma   90.00
#
_symmetry.space_group_name_H-M   'P 1'
#
loop_
_entity.id
_entity.type
_entity.pdbx_description
1 polymer ?
#
loop_
_entity_poly.entity_id
_entity_poly.type
_entity_poly.pdbx_seq_one_letter_code
_entity_poly.pdbx_strand_id
1 'polypeptide(L)'
;MPPTPGELKKATDPSSLFKRVMELDLAGVRFVVRRMTLAEELEWYAERDRVLSEDGLSQVEKVVKAWEGLLHRVVVEPRLTSYVEELPTPVVAALIQAITDLHLWNMGFRTSPQASG
;
A
#
# COMPACT_ATOMS: atom_id res chain seq x y z
N MET A 1 -16.58 -12.83 -8.32
CA MET A 1 -17.76 -12.92 -7.43
C MET A 1 -18.01 -11.55 -6.81
N PRO A 2 -19.26 -11.08 -6.72
CA PRO A 2 -19.56 -9.88 -5.96
C PRO A 2 -19.28 -10.12 -4.46
N PRO A 3 -18.84 -9.10 -3.71
CA PRO A 3 -18.56 -9.23 -2.29
C PRO A 3 -19.84 -9.55 -1.52
N THR A 4 -19.72 -10.39 -0.50
CA THR A 4 -20.81 -10.73 0.41
C THR A 4 -21.20 -9.51 1.27
N PRO A 5 -22.44 -9.45 1.78
CA PRO A 5 -22.86 -8.36 2.67
C PRO A 5 -21.98 -8.19 3.93
N GLY A 6 -21.40 -9.29 4.44
CA GLY A 6 -20.48 -9.25 5.59
C GLY A 6 -19.11 -8.63 5.23
N GLU A 7 -18.59 -8.93 4.05
CA GLU A 7 -17.35 -8.32 3.53
C GLU A 7 -17.55 -6.83 3.25
N LEU A 8 -18.71 -6.46 2.68
CA LEU A 8 -19.10 -5.06 2.48
C LEU A 8 -19.19 -4.33 3.82
N LYS A 9 -19.87 -4.88 4.83
CA LYS A 9 -20.02 -4.25 6.14
C LYS A 9 -18.67 -4.03 6.84
N LYS A 10 -17.71 -4.94 6.70
CA LYS A 10 -16.36 -4.80 7.27
C LYS A 10 -15.53 -3.75 6.51
N ALA A 11 -15.67 -3.70 5.19
CA ALA A 11 -15.00 -2.73 4.32
C ALA A 11 -15.57 -1.31 4.46
N THR A 12 -16.88 -1.19 4.74
CA THR A 12 -17.58 0.10 4.93
C THR A 12 -17.72 0.49 6.40
N ASP A 13 -17.15 -0.29 7.32
CA ASP A 13 -17.19 0.04 8.74
C ASP A 13 -16.51 1.41 8.96
N PRO A 14 -17.19 2.38 9.58
CA PRO A 14 -16.60 3.70 9.82
C PRO A 14 -15.28 3.63 10.58
N SER A 15 -15.10 2.64 11.46
CA SER A 15 -13.83 2.44 12.17
C SER A 15 -12.67 2.08 11.25
N SER A 16 -12.94 1.35 10.16
CA SER A 16 -11.97 1.08 9.09
C SER A 16 -11.61 2.36 8.32
N LEU A 17 -12.59 3.25 8.11
CA LEU A 17 -12.36 4.54 7.44
C LEU A 17 -11.46 5.48 8.26
N PHE A 18 -11.47 5.37 9.59
CA PHE A 18 -10.63 6.18 10.48
C PHE A 18 -9.37 5.45 10.98
N LYS A 19 -9.13 4.19 10.56
CA LYS A 19 -7.94 3.45 10.95
C LYS A 19 -6.70 4.11 10.34
N ARG A 20 -5.88 4.73 11.22
CA ARG A 20 -4.65 5.45 10.83
C ARG A 20 -3.39 4.62 10.99
N VAL A 21 -3.43 3.60 11.83
CA VAL A 21 -2.30 2.73 12.14
C VAL A 21 -2.79 1.30 12.16
N MET A 22 -1.93 0.39 11.70
CA MET A 22 -2.15 -1.04 11.79
C MET A 22 -0.87 -1.70 12.28
N GLU A 23 -1.06 -2.68 13.16
CA GLU A 23 0.02 -3.52 13.64
C GLU A 23 -0.13 -4.91 13.04
N LEU A 24 0.99 -5.49 12.64
CA LEU A 24 1.09 -6.78 11.99
C LEU A 24 2.23 -7.56 12.65
N ASP A 25 2.02 -8.84 12.92
CA ASP A 25 3.12 -9.75 13.26
C ASP A 25 3.46 -10.56 12.01
N LEU A 26 4.66 -10.34 11.47
CA LEU A 26 5.14 -11.03 10.28
C LEU A 26 6.49 -11.66 10.60
N ALA A 27 6.56 -12.99 10.47
CA ALA A 27 7.75 -13.78 10.76
C ALA A 27 8.34 -13.52 12.17
N GLY A 28 7.49 -13.27 13.18
CA GLY A 28 7.91 -13.01 14.55
C GLY A 28 8.41 -11.59 14.79
N VAL A 29 8.22 -10.68 13.84
CA VAL A 29 8.54 -9.26 13.96
C VAL A 29 7.25 -8.45 13.93
N ARG A 30 7.09 -7.56 14.92
CA ARG A 30 5.97 -6.63 14.98
C ARG A 30 6.25 -5.43 14.07
N PHE A 31 5.45 -5.29 13.03
CA PHE A 31 5.42 -4.13 12.16
C PHE A 31 4.29 -3.19 12.56
N VAL A 32 4.58 -1.90 12.58
CA VAL A 32 3.61 -0.82 12.72
C VAL A 32 3.59 -0.06 11.40
N VAL A 33 2.46 -0.06 10.71
CA VAL A 33 2.26 0.69 9.46
C VAL A 33 1.23 1.79 9.66
N ARG A 34 1.50 2.97 9.10
CA ARG A 34 0.56 4.08 9.12
C ARG A 34 -0.14 4.23 7.78
N ARG A 35 -1.33 4.82 7.82
CA ARG A 35 -2.02 5.32 6.65
C ARG A 35 -1.40 6.66 6.23
N MET A 36 -1.17 6.80 4.93
CA MET A 36 -0.82 8.06 4.32
C MET A 36 -2.03 9.00 4.31
N THR A 37 -1.76 10.29 4.36
CA THR A 37 -2.73 11.32 4.00
C THR A 37 -2.98 11.32 2.49
N LEU A 38 -4.08 11.92 2.03
CA LEU A 38 -4.35 12.04 0.59
C LEU A 38 -3.21 12.77 -0.16
N ALA A 39 -2.59 13.78 0.45
CA ALA A 39 -1.46 14.48 -0.14
C ALA A 39 -0.25 13.56 -0.35
N GLU A 40 0.12 12.79 0.69
CA GLU A 40 1.21 11.82 0.63
C GLU A 40 0.93 10.70 -0.40
N GLU A 41 -0.34 10.27 -0.54
CA GLU A 41 -0.73 9.29 -1.57
C GLU A 41 -0.56 9.84 -2.99
N LEU A 42 -0.96 11.09 -3.23
CA LEU A 42 -0.79 11.74 -4.53
C LEU A 42 0.69 11.93 -4.88
N GLU A 43 1.51 12.34 -3.90
CA GLU A 43 2.96 12.42 -4.05
C GLU A 43 3.57 11.05 -4.34
N TRP A 44 3.10 10.01 -3.66
CA TRP A 44 3.54 8.65 -3.89
C TRP A 44 3.20 8.16 -5.31
N TYR A 45 2.00 8.43 -5.81
CA TYR A 45 1.64 8.08 -7.19
C TYR A 45 2.52 8.81 -8.22
N ALA A 46 2.77 10.10 -8.03
CA ALA A 46 3.66 10.85 -8.90
C ALA A 46 5.10 10.29 -8.89
N GLU A 47 5.62 9.93 -7.72
CA GLU A 47 6.93 9.29 -7.59
C GLU A 47 6.97 7.92 -8.28
N ARG A 48 5.96 7.07 -8.05
CA ARG A 48 5.84 5.76 -8.67
C ARG A 48 5.84 5.89 -10.19
N ASP A 49 5.03 6.78 -10.75
CA ASP A 49 4.91 6.95 -12.20
C ASP A 49 6.24 7.45 -12.80
N ARG A 50 6.94 8.35 -12.08
CA ARG A 50 8.30 8.76 -12.44
C ARG A 50 9.27 7.57 -12.47
N VAL A 51 9.30 6.73 -11.43
CA VAL A 51 10.16 5.53 -11.37
C VAL A 51 9.83 4.54 -12.48
N LEU A 52 8.55 4.32 -12.76
CA LEU A 52 8.11 3.41 -13.83
C LEU A 52 8.52 3.92 -15.22
N SER A 53 8.57 5.24 -15.41
CA SER A 53 9.02 5.89 -16.64
C SER A 53 10.54 6.01 -16.81
N GLU A 54 11.33 5.70 -15.77
CA GLU A 54 12.79 5.88 -15.78
C GLU A 54 13.48 4.96 -16.79
N ASP A 55 14.29 5.51 -17.70
CA ASP A 55 15.06 4.70 -18.64
C ASP A 55 16.27 4.05 -17.95
N GLY A 56 16.69 2.87 -18.43
CA GLY A 56 17.89 2.19 -17.95
C GLY A 56 17.70 1.22 -16.77
N LEU A 57 16.49 1.11 -16.22
CA LEU A 57 16.12 0.07 -15.25
C LEU A 57 15.23 -1.01 -15.88
N SER A 58 15.41 -2.26 -15.46
CA SER A 58 14.49 -3.33 -15.79
C SER A 58 13.12 -3.11 -15.13
N GLN A 59 12.07 -3.75 -15.66
CA GLN A 59 10.73 -3.67 -15.08
C GLN A 59 10.68 -4.13 -13.62
N VAL A 60 11.46 -5.16 -13.27
CA VAL A 60 11.53 -5.68 -11.91
C VAL A 60 12.18 -4.66 -10.96
N GLU A 61 13.30 -4.06 -11.37
CA GLU A 61 14.00 -3.05 -10.56
C GLU A 61 13.13 -1.82 -10.32
N LYS A 62 12.35 -1.38 -11.32
CA LYS A 62 11.40 -0.28 -11.17
C LYS A 62 10.32 -0.59 -10.13
N VAL A 63 9.76 -1.80 -10.17
CA VAL A 63 8.74 -2.24 -9.20
C VAL A 63 9.34 -2.33 -7.79
N VAL A 64 10.53 -2.90 -7.65
CA VAL A 64 11.24 -3.01 -6.37
C VAL A 64 11.52 -1.62 -5.80
N LYS A 65 12.08 -0.70 -6.60
CA LYS A 65 12.36 0.68 -6.21
C LYS A 65 11.09 1.42 -5.79
N ALA A 66 9.98 1.17 -6.47
CA ALA A 66 8.70 1.73 -6.07
C ALA A 66 8.24 1.17 -4.70
N TRP A 67 8.23 -0.15 -4.53
CA TRP A 67 7.82 -0.74 -3.25
C TRP A 67 8.71 -0.35 -2.08
N GLU A 68 10.01 -0.23 -2.30
CA GLU A 68 10.96 0.25 -1.30
C GLU A 68 10.59 1.68 -0.84
N GLY A 69 10.35 2.59 -1.80
CA GLY A 69 9.91 3.96 -1.51
C GLY A 69 8.61 4.01 -0.72
N LEU A 70 7.63 3.18 -1.07
CA LEU A 70 6.36 3.07 -0.34
C LEU A 70 6.59 2.61 1.10
N LEU A 71 7.37 1.55 1.31
CA LEU A 71 7.63 0.98 2.64
C LEU A 71 8.33 1.98 3.55
N HIS A 72 9.32 2.71 3.05
CA HIS A 72 9.95 3.79 3.81
C HIS A 72 8.98 4.92 4.21
N ARG A 73 7.95 5.20 3.41
CA ARG A 73 6.96 6.23 3.75
C ARG A 73 6.01 5.77 4.86
N VAL A 74 5.60 4.49 4.85
CA VAL A 74 4.45 4.01 5.64
C VAL A 74 4.80 3.09 6.82
N VAL A 75 5.93 2.39 6.79
CA VAL A 75 6.35 1.57 7.94
C VAL A 75 6.92 2.50 9.00
N VAL A 76 6.31 2.50 10.18
CA VAL A 76 6.72 3.29 11.34
C VAL A 76 7.78 2.53 12.12
N GLU A 77 7.56 1.25 12.37
CA GLU A 77 8.47 0.35 13.09
C GLU A 77 8.40 -1.08 12.53
N PRO A 78 9.52 -1.84 12.47
CA PRO A 78 10.89 -1.34 12.57
C PRO A 78 11.24 -0.49 11.33
N ARG A 79 12.12 0.51 11.53
CA ARG A 79 12.72 1.25 10.43
C ARG A 79 13.94 0.51 9.92
N LEU A 80 13.85 -0.02 8.72
CA LEU A 80 14.96 -0.69 8.03
C LEU A 80 15.66 0.27 7.07
N THR A 81 16.89 -0.06 6.69
CA THR A 81 17.67 0.68 5.68
C THR A 81 17.22 0.30 4.28
N SER A 82 16.90 -0.98 4.07
CA SER A 82 16.33 -1.52 2.83
C SER A 82 15.37 -2.65 3.16
N TYR A 83 14.06 -2.44 2.99
CA TYR A 83 13.07 -3.48 3.25
C TYR A 83 13.17 -4.64 2.25
N VAL A 84 13.45 -4.36 0.98
CA VAL A 84 13.56 -5.40 -0.05
C VAL A 84 14.83 -6.25 0.06
N GLU A 85 15.91 -5.73 0.65
CA GLU A 85 17.15 -6.50 0.88
C GLU A 85 17.16 -7.19 2.24
N GLU A 86 16.60 -6.54 3.28
CA GLU A 86 16.64 -7.06 4.65
C GLU A 86 15.50 -8.04 4.96
N LEU A 87 14.40 -8.02 4.20
CA LEU A 87 13.24 -8.88 4.46
C LEU A 87 13.04 -9.96 3.38
N PRO A 88 12.58 -11.16 3.79
CA PRO A 88 12.14 -12.18 2.84
C PRO A 88 11.00 -11.67 1.95
N THR A 89 11.01 -12.05 0.66
CA THR A 89 9.96 -11.66 -0.31
C THR A 89 8.52 -11.90 0.19
N PRO A 90 8.18 -13.01 0.88
CA PRO A 90 6.83 -13.19 1.42
C PRO A 90 6.43 -12.15 2.47
N VAL A 91 7.39 -11.68 3.28
CA VAL A 91 7.16 -10.63 4.29
C VAL A 91 6.90 -9.30 3.61
N VAL A 92 7.71 -8.95 2.59
CA VAL A 92 7.50 -7.75 1.77
C VAL A 92 6.12 -7.77 1.11
N ALA A 93 5.74 -8.89 0.49
CA ALA A 93 4.43 -9.04 -0.14
C ALA A 93 3.28 -8.87 0.86
N ALA A 94 3.39 -9.45 2.06
CA ALA A 94 2.40 -9.30 3.13
C ALA A 94 2.28 -7.85 3.62
N LEU A 95 3.40 -7.13 3.75
CA LEU A 95 3.39 -5.70 4.10
C LEU A 95 2.69 -4.88 3.03
N ILE A 96 3.02 -5.08 1.74
CA ILE A 96 2.39 -4.35 0.63
C ILE A 96 0.88 -4.62 0.57
N GLN A 97 0.46 -5.86 0.79
CA GLN A 97 -0.97 -6.19 0.86
C GLN A 97 -1.65 -5.45 2.02
N ALA A 98 -1.04 -5.48 3.20
CA ALA A 98 -1.58 -4.84 4.38
C ALA A 98 -1.63 -3.30 4.23
N ILE A 99 -0.63 -2.70 3.59
CA ILE A 99 -0.63 -1.28 3.23
C ILE A 99 -1.78 -0.98 2.27
N THR A 100 -1.96 -1.81 1.23
CA THR A 100 -3.07 -1.65 0.28
C THR A 100 -4.43 -1.69 0.99
N ASP A 101 -4.60 -2.62 1.93
CA ASP A 101 -5.82 -2.77 2.72
C ASP A 101 -6.03 -1.60 3.70
N LEU A 102 -4.96 -1.00 4.22
CA LEU A 102 -5.04 0.17 5.11
C LEU A 102 -5.38 1.44 4.34
N HIS A 103 -4.93 1.54 3.08
CA HIS A 103 -5.15 2.69 2.21
C HIS A 103 -6.43 2.51 1.38
N LEU A 104 -7.54 2.18 2.08
CA LEU A 104 -8.92 2.00 1.58
C LEU A 104 -9.51 3.18 0.76
N TRP A 105 -8.71 4.07 0.20
CA TRP A 105 -9.09 4.88 -0.96
C TRP A 105 -9.19 4.06 -2.25
N ASN A 106 -8.75 2.79 -2.22
CA ASN A 106 -9.26 1.76 -3.13
C ASN A 106 -10.70 1.38 -2.76
N MET A 107 -11.58 2.37 -2.56
CA MET A 107 -12.97 2.24 -2.96
C MET A 107 -12.91 1.72 -4.38
N GLY A 108 -13.29 0.46 -4.57
CA GLY A 108 -13.50 -0.10 -5.88
C GLY A 108 -14.63 0.64 -6.58
N PHE A 109 -14.41 1.88 -6.99
CA PHE A 109 -14.99 2.43 -8.20
C PHE A 109 -14.35 1.68 -9.39
N ARG A 110 -14.48 0.35 -9.40
CA ARG A 110 -14.62 -0.39 -10.64
C ARG A 110 -15.84 0.26 -11.28
N THR A 111 -15.59 1.10 -12.28
CA THR A 111 -16.57 1.93 -12.97
C THR A 111 -17.33 2.90 -12.05
N SER A 112 -16.71 4.00 -11.63
CA SER A 112 -17.43 5.26 -11.86
C SER A 112 -17.57 5.32 -13.39
N PRO A 113 -18.79 5.44 -13.96
CA PRO A 113 -18.88 5.79 -15.37
C PRO A 113 -17.99 7.02 -15.51
N GLN A 114 -16.99 6.95 -16.39
CA GLN A 114 -16.45 8.18 -16.95
C GLN A 114 -17.69 9.02 -17.27
N ALA A 115 -17.81 10.18 -16.64
CA ALA A 115 -18.82 11.13 -17.00
C ALA A 115 -18.52 11.46 -18.47
N SER A 116 -19.18 10.73 -19.36
CA SER A 116 -19.28 11.05 -20.78
C SER A 116 -20.04 12.36 -20.82
N GLY A 117 -19.28 13.45 -20.83
CA GLY A 117 -19.71 14.82 -21.09
C GLY A 117 -18.79 15.38 -22.16
#